data_AF-A0A1G2XTZ7-F1
#
_entry.id   AF-A0A1G2XTZ7-F1
#
_cell.length_a   1.000
_cell.length_b   1.000
_cell.length_c   1.000
_cell.angle_alpha   90.00
_cell.angle_beta   90.00
_cell.angle_gamma   90.00
#
_symmetry.space_group_name_H-M   'P 1'
#
loop_
_entity.id
_entity.type
_entity.pdbx_description
1 polymer ?
#
loop_
_entity_poly.entity_id
_entity_poly.type
_entity_poly.pdbx_seq_one_letter_code
_entity_poly.pdbx_strand_id
1 'polypeptide(L)'
;MELDISHYVPAGDFVGLQDSTNDVIIELSNSSLRIRFISADIVRITLGVLGNVDNKFPKDDLHLDENGPYGIIRYEGAPVPHSISNENDRIIITTEKLRVFIAKKPFSLSVLNSKGVVLLSTLENGIMLSDVAQHRETIVQFDLRPNDHFWGIRRSNCQN
;
A
#
# COMPACT_ATOMS: atom_id res chain seq x y z
N MET A 1 21.70 9.23 -10.90
CA MET A 1 20.49 10.00 -11.23
C MET A 1 19.74 10.12 -9.92
N GLU A 2 19.80 11.28 -9.27
CA GLU A 2 18.98 11.54 -8.09
C GLU A 2 17.56 11.86 -8.60
N LEU A 3 16.56 11.22 -8.01
CA LEU A 3 15.16 11.52 -8.30
C LEU A 3 14.84 12.85 -7.62
N ASP A 4 14.41 13.86 -8.38
CA ASP A 4 13.92 15.10 -7.80
C ASP A 4 12.54 14.86 -7.18
N ILE A 5 12.49 14.86 -5.84
CA ILE A 5 11.27 14.66 -5.05
C ILE A 5 10.76 15.96 -4.43
N SER A 6 11.27 17.12 -4.84
CA SER A 6 10.90 18.42 -4.25
C SER A 6 9.43 18.80 -4.44
N HIS A 7 8.76 18.21 -5.44
CA HIS A 7 7.34 18.40 -5.74
C HIS A 7 6.44 17.30 -5.16
N TYR A 8 6.95 16.53 -4.19
CA TYR A 8 6.20 15.44 -3.57
C TYR A 8 5.94 15.72 -2.09
N VAL A 9 4.73 15.36 -1.65
CA VAL A 9 4.32 15.41 -0.24
C VAL A 9 4.12 13.99 0.29
N PRO A 10 4.45 13.72 1.56
CA PRO A 10 4.12 12.44 2.18
C PRO A 10 2.62 12.15 2.15
N ALA A 11 2.26 10.87 2.15
CA ALA A 11 0.88 10.38 2.25
C ALA A 11 0.11 10.93 3.47
N GLY A 12 0.84 11.38 4.49
CA GLY A 12 0.31 12.03 5.70
C GLY A 12 0.41 11.14 6.94
N ASP A 13 0.16 11.75 8.10
CA ASP A 13 0.08 11.05 9.37
C ASP A 13 -1.26 10.31 9.50
N PHE A 14 -1.32 9.28 10.35
CA PHE A 14 -2.55 8.56 10.66
C PHE A 14 -3.64 9.46 11.25
N VAL A 15 -4.85 9.36 10.71
CA VAL A 15 -6.06 10.06 11.17
C VAL A 15 -7.11 9.10 11.71
N GLY A 16 -7.32 7.96 11.04
CA GLY A 16 -8.39 7.04 11.39
C GLY A 16 -8.29 5.68 10.71
N LEU A 17 -9.14 4.75 11.14
CA LEU A 17 -9.20 3.39 10.62
C LEU A 17 -10.65 2.96 10.45
N GLN A 18 -10.93 2.28 9.34
CA GLN A 18 -12.18 1.56 9.11
C GLN A 18 -11.85 0.09 8.83
N ASP A 19 -12.67 -0.81 9.36
CA ASP A 19 -12.48 -2.26 9.26
C ASP A 19 -13.72 -2.92 8.65
N SER A 20 -13.48 -3.96 7.85
CA SER A 20 -14.49 -4.78 7.20
C SER A 20 -13.93 -6.18 6.98
N THR A 21 -14.74 -7.11 6.46
CA THR A 21 -14.37 -8.53 6.34
C THR A 21 -12.98 -8.79 5.72
N ASN A 22 -12.64 -8.10 4.64
CA ASN A 22 -11.35 -8.29 3.94
C ASN A 22 -10.56 -6.99 3.76
N ASP A 23 -11.15 -5.84 4.05
CA ASP A 23 -10.53 -4.53 3.86
C ASP A 23 -10.34 -3.83 5.20
N VAL A 24 -9.12 -3.33 5.39
CA VAL A 24 -8.81 -2.32 6.41
C VAL A 24 -8.42 -1.03 5.68
N ILE A 25 -9.15 0.05 5.93
CA ILE A 25 -8.87 1.36 5.36
C ILE A 25 -8.21 2.23 6.42
N ILE A 26 -7.02 2.74 6.10
CA ILE A 26 -6.26 3.69 6.89
C ILE A 26 -6.45 5.07 6.32
N GLU A 27 -7.01 5.97 7.11
CA GLU A 27 -7.16 7.38 6.78
C GLU A 27 -5.89 8.12 7.18
N LEU A 28 -5.29 8.85 6.22
CA LEU A 28 -4.10 9.65 6.41
C LEU A 28 -4.42 11.13 6.14
N SER A 29 -3.59 12.06 6.62
CA SER A 29 -3.89 13.49 6.47
C SER A 29 -3.95 13.97 5.02
N ASN A 30 -3.24 13.32 4.09
CA ASN A 30 -3.19 13.70 2.67
C ASN A 30 -3.75 12.61 1.73
N SER A 31 -4.13 11.44 2.24
CA SER A 31 -4.54 10.29 1.42
C SER A 31 -5.25 9.22 2.24
N SER A 32 -5.51 8.06 1.63
CA SER A 32 -5.88 6.85 2.35
C SER A 32 -5.23 5.62 1.77
N LEU A 33 -5.09 4.62 2.62
CA LEU A 33 -4.56 3.33 2.24
C LEU A 33 -5.63 2.26 2.47
N ARG A 34 -5.99 1.51 1.43
CA ARG A 34 -6.79 0.30 1.57
C ARG A 34 -5.87 -0.91 1.58
N ILE A 35 -5.94 -1.69 2.64
CA ILE A 35 -5.24 -2.95 2.82
C ILE A 35 -6.28 -4.06 2.66
N ARG A 36 -6.25 -4.75 1.52
CA ARG A 36 -7.15 -5.85 1.22
C ARG A 36 -6.45 -7.19 1.35
N PHE A 37 -7.02 -8.10 2.13
CA PHE A 37 -6.60 -9.50 2.15
C PHE A 37 -7.32 -10.30 1.06
N ILE A 38 -6.56 -10.77 0.08
CA ILE A 38 -7.07 -11.65 -1.00
C ILE A 38 -7.01 -13.11 -0.56
N SER A 39 -6.01 -13.44 0.25
CA SER A 39 -5.85 -14.72 0.98
C SER A 39 -5.05 -14.45 2.25
N ALA A 40 -4.84 -15.46 3.09
CA ALA A 40 -4.04 -15.31 4.31
C ALA A 40 -2.60 -14.82 4.04
N ASP A 41 -2.04 -15.11 2.85
CA ASP A 41 -0.69 -14.77 2.39
C ASP A 41 -0.61 -13.73 1.27
N ILE A 42 -1.74 -13.23 0.76
CA ILE A 42 -1.76 -12.23 -0.30
C ILE A 42 -2.51 -11.00 0.19
N VAL A 43 -1.79 -9.88 0.22
CA VAL A 43 -2.34 -8.55 0.54
C VAL A 43 -2.20 -7.64 -0.67
N ARG A 44 -3.28 -6.92 -1.00
CA ARG A 44 -3.28 -5.82 -1.97
C ARG A 44 -3.33 -4.52 -1.19
N ILE A 45 -2.37 -3.65 -1.46
CA ILE A 45 -2.30 -2.32 -0.86
C ILE A 45 -2.62 -1.31 -1.95
N THR A 46 -3.62 -0.47 -1.73
CA THR A 46 -4.06 0.56 -2.68
C THR A 46 -4.00 1.92 -1.99
N LEU A 47 -3.28 2.86 -2.61
CA LEU A 47 -3.28 4.26 -2.19
C LEU A 47 -4.40 4.99 -2.92
N GLY A 48 -5.30 5.61 -2.17
CA GLY A 48 -6.35 6.51 -2.64
C GLY A 48 -5.97 7.94 -2.32
N VAL A 49 -6.09 8.84 -3.30
CA VAL A 49 -5.73 10.25 -3.12
C VAL A 49 -6.96 11.07 -2.75
N LEU A 50 -6.83 12.04 -1.82
CA LEU A 50 -7.93 12.90 -1.42
C LEU A 50 -8.41 13.78 -2.58
N GLY A 51 -9.73 13.87 -2.77
CA GLY A 51 -10.37 14.67 -3.82
C GLY A 51 -11.75 14.18 -4.25
N ASN A 52 -12.11 12.93 -3.94
CA ASN A 52 -13.46 12.42 -4.19
C ASN A 52 -13.79 11.24 -3.26
N VAL A 53 -14.61 11.48 -2.23
CA VAL A 53 -14.86 10.53 -1.12
C VAL A 53 -15.61 9.28 -1.60
N ASP A 54 -16.50 9.42 -2.58
CA ASP A 54 -17.24 8.29 -3.18
C ASP A 54 -16.44 7.53 -4.25
N ASN A 55 -15.28 8.06 -4.67
CA ASN A 55 -14.38 7.51 -5.71
C ASN A 55 -12.96 7.24 -5.17
N LYS A 56 -12.77 7.23 -3.84
CA LYS A 56 -11.45 7.17 -3.20
C LYS A 56 -10.69 5.88 -3.51
N PHE A 57 -11.44 4.79 -3.65
CA PHE A 57 -10.99 3.53 -4.21
C PHE A 57 -12.00 3.15 -5.30
N PRO A 58 -11.61 3.04 -6.58
CA PRO A 58 -12.52 2.58 -7.60
C PRO A 58 -13.04 1.19 -7.21
N LYS A 59 -14.28 0.90 -7.61
CA LYS A 59 -14.88 -0.41 -7.38
C LYS A 59 -13.96 -1.47 -7.98
N ASP A 60 -13.81 -2.60 -7.28
CA ASP A 60 -12.96 -3.67 -7.77
C ASP A 60 -13.68 -4.43 -8.88
N ASP A 61 -13.51 -3.92 -10.09
CA ASP A 61 -14.01 -4.49 -11.33
C ASP A 61 -12.84 -4.92 -12.21
N LEU A 62 -13.05 -5.92 -13.05
CA LEU A 62 -12.11 -6.33 -14.08
C LEU A 62 -11.96 -5.27 -15.17
N HIS A 63 -12.87 -4.28 -15.23
CA HIS A 63 -12.82 -3.15 -16.17
C HIS A 63 -12.55 -3.67 -17.59
N LEU A 64 -13.19 -4.79 -17.97
CA LEU A 64 -12.93 -5.51 -19.23
C LEU A 64 -13.24 -4.65 -20.47
N ASP A 65 -14.07 -3.63 -20.30
CA ASP A 65 -14.51 -2.69 -21.33
C ASP A 65 -13.80 -1.32 -21.22
N GLU A 66 -12.86 -1.16 -20.30
CA GLU A 66 -12.08 0.07 -20.07
C GLU A 66 -10.56 -0.24 -20.07
N ASN A 67 -9.70 0.78 -19.91
CA ASN A 67 -8.29 0.58 -19.58
C ASN A 67 -8.12 0.11 -18.12
N GLY A 68 -8.63 -1.09 -17.86
CA GLY A 68 -8.59 -1.77 -16.57
C GLY A 68 -7.23 -2.39 -16.22
N PRO A 69 -7.06 -2.91 -15.00
CA PRO A 69 -5.86 -3.63 -14.63
C PRO A 69 -5.77 -4.98 -15.37
N TYR A 70 -5.20 -4.99 -16.58
CA TYR A 70 -5.09 -6.19 -17.43
C TYR A 70 -4.28 -7.35 -16.80
N GLY A 71 -3.54 -7.08 -15.72
CA GLY A 71 -2.78 -8.07 -14.96
C GLY A 71 -3.55 -8.75 -13.82
N ILE A 72 -4.76 -8.29 -13.49
CA ILE A 72 -5.54 -8.80 -12.35
C ILE A 72 -6.81 -9.47 -12.87
N ILE A 73 -6.96 -10.77 -12.61
CA ILE A 73 -8.13 -11.56 -13.01
C ILE A 73 -9.08 -11.87 -11.84
N ARG A 74 -8.72 -11.46 -10.62
CA ARG A 74 -9.50 -11.71 -9.41
C ARG A 74 -9.18 -10.67 -8.34
N TYR A 75 -10.22 -10.01 -7.82
CA TYR A 75 -10.11 -9.01 -6.75
C TYR A 75 -10.67 -9.47 -5.40
N GLU A 76 -11.45 -10.54 -5.39
CA GLU A 76 -12.16 -11.02 -4.20
C GLU A 76 -11.69 -12.43 -3.82
N GLY A 77 -11.27 -12.58 -2.57
CA GLY A 77 -10.97 -13.85 -1.92
C GLY A 77 -12.15 -14.38 -1.10
N ALA A 78 -12.02 -15.59 -0.57
CA ALA A 78 -12.84 -15.97 0.58
C ALA A 78 -12.54 -15.01 1.75
N PRO A 79 -13.50 -14.80 2.69
CA PRO A 79 -13.23 -14.03 3.91
C PRO A 79 -11.94 -14.50 4.59
N VAL A 80 -11.03 -13.56 4.86
CA VAL A 80 -9.75 -13.82 5.51
C VAL A 80 -9.85 -13.36 6.96
N PRO A 81 -9.92 -14.29 7.93
CA PRO A 81 -9.90 -13.92 9.34
C PRO A 81 -8.63 -13.13 9.66
N HIS A 82 -8.83 -11.97 10.27
CA HIS A 82 -7.74 -11.14 10.74
C HIS A 82 -8.12 -10.44 12.04
N SER A 83 -7.12 -9.94 12.75
CA SER A 83 -7.30 -9.13 13.96
C SER A 83 -6.52 -7.84 13.85
N ILE A 84 -7.00 -6.80 14.53
CA ILE A 84 -6.38 -5.47 14.55
C ILE A 84 -6.01 -5.12 16.00
N SER A 85 -4.74 -4.83 16.24
CA SER A 85 -4.27 -4.16 17.46
C SER A 85 -3.99 -2.69 17.13
N ASN A 86 -4.64 -1.79 17.84
CA ASN A 86 -4.48 -0.35 17.66
C ASN A 86 -3.82 0.25 18.91
N GLU A 87 -2.52 0.51 18.83
CA GLU A 87 -1.70 1.08 19.90
C GLU A 87 -1.54 2.60 19.70
N ASN A 88 -0.92 3.29 20.65
CA ASN A 88 -0.77 4.75 20.59
C ASN A 88 0.04 5.22 19.37
N ASP A 89 1.09 4.48 19.03
CA ASP A 89 2.08 4.81 18.00
C ASP A 89 1.96 3.96 16.72
N ARG A 90 1.19 2.86 16.78
CA ARG A 90 1.12 1.90 15.67
C ARG A 90 -0.20 1.15 15.57
N ILE A 91 -0.42 0.56 14.40
CA ILE A 91 -1.47 -0.42 14.13
C ILE A 91 -0.82 -1.71 13.66
N ILE A 92 -1.37 -2.84 14.11
CA ILE A 92 -0.91 -4.17 13.74
C ILE A 92 -2.12 -4.96 13.26
N ILE A 93 -2.12 -5.36 11.99
CA ILE A 93 -3.15 -6.19 11.38
C ILE A 93 -2.56 -7.58 11.17
N THR A 94 -3.17 -8.62 11.75
CA THR A 94 -2.61 -9.98 11.76
C THR A 94 -3.56 -10.96 11.09
N THR A 95 -3.06 -11.72 10.11
CA THR A 95 -3.68 -12.93 9.58
C THR A 95 -2.93 -14.16 10.11
N GLU A 96 -3.35 -15.36 9.69
CA GLU A 96 -2.61 -16.60 9.98
C GLU A 96 -1.15 -16.56 9.46
N LYS A 97 -0.90 -15.92 8.31
CA LYS A 97 0.41 -15.97 7.62
C LYS A 97 1.15 -14.64 7.57
N LEU A 98 0.45 -13.51 7.71
CA LEU A 98 1.01 -12.17 7.56
C LEU A 98 0.72 -11.28 8.77
N ARG A 99 1.59 -10.29 8.96
CA ARG A 99 1.35 -9.16 9.84
C ARG A 99 1.65 -7.87 9.09
N VAL A 100 0.70 -6.96 9.06
CA VAL A 100 0.90 -5.61 8.53
C VAL A 100 1.07 -4.66 9.70
N PHE A 101 2.27 -4.10 9.82
CA PHE A 101 2.64 -3.10 10.80
C PHE A 101 2.55 -1.72 10.17
N ILE A 102 1.94 -0.77 10.88
CA ILE A 102 1.75 0.60 10.42
C ILE A 102 2.17 1.53 11.54
N ALA A 103 3.23 2.30 11.32
CA ALA A 103 3.57 3.40 12.22
C ALA A 103 2.65 4.59 11.93
N LYS A 104 2.14 5.24 12.98
CA LYS A 104 1.19 6.35 12.83
C LYS A 104 1.86 7.69 12.49
N LYS A 105 3.05 7.93 13.06
CA LYS A 105 3.80 9.18 12.94
C LYS A 105 5.30 8.98 13.27
N PRO A 106 6.23 9.17 12.32
CA PRO A 106 5.96 9.33 10.88
C PRO A 106 5.27 8.09 10.32
N PHE A 107 4.48 8.27 9.26
CA PHE A 107 3.79 7.14 8.64
C PHE A 107 4.77 6.21 7.93
N SER A 108 4.66 4.91 8.21
CA SER A 108 5.36 3.85 7.48
C SER A 108 4.55 2.56 7.52
N LEU A 109 4.78 1.68 6.55
CA LEU A 109 4.13 0.39 6.44
C LEU A 109 5.17 -0.71 6.31
N SER A 110 4.97 -1.80 7.05
CA SER A 110 5.77 -3.02 6.91
C SER A 110 4.87 -4.25 6.83
N VAL A 111 5.20 -5.17 5.94
CA VAL A 111 4.59 -6.49 5.85
C VAL A 111 5.60 -7.50 6.36
N LEU A 112 5.21 -8.26 7.37
CA LEU A 112 6.00 -9.31 8.00
C LEU A 112 5.29 -10.65 7.78
N ASN A 113 6.04 -11.75 7.80
CA ASN A 113 5.44 -13.07 7.92
C ASN A 113 4.98 -13.35 9.36
N SER A 114 4.30 -14.48 9.57
CA SER A 114 3.82 -14.91 10.89
C SER A 114 4.91 -15.12 11.95
N LYS A 115 6.19 -15.26 11.53
CA LYS A 115 7.36 -15.38 12.39
C LYS A 115 8.00 -14.02 12.73
N GLY A 116 7.47 -12.91 12.21
CA GLY A 116 8.01 -11.57 12.45
C GLY A 116 9.18 -11.18 11.54
N VAL A 117 9.47 -11.95 10.49
CA VAL A 117 10.47 -11.56 9.50
C VAL A 117 9.86 -10.54 8.56
N VAL A 118 10.50 -9.39 8.40
CA VAL A 118 10.11 -8.35 7.45
C VAL A 118 10.23 -8.89 6.02
N LEU A 119 9.16 -8.78 5.25
CA LEU A 119 9.12 -9.13 3.83
C LEU A 119 9.20 -7.88 2.96
N LEU A 120 8.56 -6.80 3.40
CA LEU A 120 8.52 -5.51 2.73
C LEU A 120 8.40 -4.42 3.79
N SER A 121 9.12 -3.31 3.64
CA SER A 121 8.98 -2.16 4.53
C SER A 121 9.17 -0.89 3.72
N THR A 122 8.31 0.11 3.92
CA THR A 122 8.50 1.45 3.36
C THR A 122 9.49 2.22 4.23
N LEU A 123 10.25 3.14 3.63
CA LEU A 123 10.95 4.16 4.43
C LEU A 123 9.93 5.01 5.22
N GLU A 124 10.40 5.71 6.26
CA GLU A 124 9.61 6.75 6.92
C GLU A 124 9.19 7.79 5.88
N ASN A 125 7.89 8.09 5.79
CA ASN A 125 7.32 8.94 4.73
C ASN A 125 7.62 8.46 3.30
N GLY A 126 7.93 7.17 3.12
CA GLY A 126 8.32 6.60 1.83
C GLY A 126 7.19 6.51 0.81
N ILE A 127 5.92 6.69 1.21
CA ILE A 127 4.79 6.80 0.29
C ILE A 127 4.53 8.28 0.06
N MET A 128 4.75 8.72 -1.18
CA MET A 128 4.75 10.12 -1.57
C MET A 128 3.82 10.38 -2.75
N LEU A 129 3.19 11.54 -2.73
CA LEU A 129 2.19 12.00 -3.69
C LEU A 129 2.70 13.26 -4.38
N SER A 130 2.51 13.40 -5.68
CA SER A 130 2.82 14.67 -6.36
C SER A 130 1.92 15.80 -5.86
N ASP A 131 2.51 16.93 -5.47
CA ASP A 131 1.88 18.17 -4.95
C ASP A 131 1.11 18.96 -6.03
N VAL A 132 1.21 18.55 -7.30
CA VAL A 132 0.47 19.22 -8.37
C VAL A 132 -1.02 18.90 -8.19
N ALA A 133 -1.90 19.90 -8.34
CA ALA A 133 -3.37 19.86 -8.18
C ALA A 133 -4.12 18.72 -8.90
N GLN A 134 -3.43 17.82 -9.60
CA GLN A 134 -3.95 16.64 -10.28
C GLN A 134 -3.33 15.31 -9.82
N HIS A 135 -2.47 15.29 -8.80
CA HIS A 135 -1.86 14.09 -8.17
C HIS A 135 -1.62 12.92 -9.14
N ARG A 136 -0.91 13.18 -10.24
CA ARG A 136 -0.77 12.22 -11.34
C ARG A 136 0.29 11.14 -11.10
N GLU A 137 1.14 11.36 -10.08
CA GLU A 137 2.28 10.51 -9.80
C GLU A 137 2.32 10.15 -8.31
N THR A 138 2.65 8.88 -8.06
CA THR A 138 2.87 8.32 -6.73
C THR A 138 4.23 7.65 -6.73
N ILE A 139 5.04 7.95 -5.72
CA ILE A 139 6.30 7.25 -5.46
C ILE A 139 6.13 6.43 -4.18
N VAL A 140 6.64 5.20 -4.21
CA VAL A 140 6.79 4.38 -3.01
C VAL A 140 8.25 3.96 -2.87
N GLN A 141 8.86 4.36 -1.76
CA GLN A 141 10.22 4.01 -1.39
C GLN A 141 10.20 2.90 -0.34
N PHE A 142 10.94 1.83 -0.64
CA PHE A 142 11.10 0.69 0.25
C PHE A 142 12.49 0.68 0.87
N ASP A 143 12.59 0.15 2.08
CA ASP A 143 13.86 -0.16 2.72
C ASP A 143 14.57 -1.29 1.95
N LEU A 144 15.82 -1.07 1.57
CA LEU A 144 16.65 -2.01 0.84
C LEU A 144 17.65 -2.65 1.79
N ARG A 145 17.48 -3.93 2.09
CA ARG A 145 18.35 -4.63 3.02
C ARG A 145 19.54 -5.26 2.28
N PRO A 146 20.68 -5.49 2.95
CA PRO A 146 21.91 -5.97 2.30
C PRO A 146 21.77 -7.28 1.50
N ASN A 147 20.79 -8.12 1.84
CA ASN A 147 20.56 -9.42 1.21
C ASN A 147 19.30 -9.44 0.33
N ASP A 148 18.67 -8.28 0.09
CA ASP A 148 17.54 -8.21 -0.82
C ASP A 148 18.04 -8.33 -2.26
N HIS A 149 17.42 -9.23 -3.00
CA HIS A 149 17.69 -9.49 -4.41
C HIS A 149 16.37 -9.39 -5.17
N PHE A 150 16.43 -8.77 -6.35
CA PHE A 150 15.26 -8.53 -7.19
C PHE A 150 15.47 -9.21 -8.53
N TRP A 151 14.49 -10.01 -8.94
CA TRP A 151 14.45 -10.65 -10.25
C TRP A 151 13.11 -10.37 -10.91
N GLY A 152 13.09 -10.35 -12.24
CA GLY A 152 11.93 -9.91 -13.02
C GLY A 152 12.20 -8.57 -13.71
N ILE A 153 11.13 -7.90 -14.15
CA ILE A 153 11.11 -6.76 -15.08
C ILE A 153 11.46 -7.21 -16.53
N ARG A 154 10.44 -7.30 -17.39
CA ARG A 154 10.58 -7.77 -18.78
C ARG A 154 11.46 -6.81 -19.62
N ARG A 155 12.25 -7.44 -20.50
CA ARG A 155 13.26 -6.94 -21.47
C ARG A 155 13.71 -5.48 -21.32
N SER A 156 14.88 -5.34 -20.72
CA SER A 156 15.84 -4.27 -20.97
C SER A 156 16.35 -4.34 -22.42
N ASN A 157 15.67 -3.64 -23.34
CA ASN A 157 16.33 -3.20 -24.57
C ASN A 157 17.26 -2.03 -24.20
N CYS A 158 18.45 -2.36 -23.67
CA CYS A 158 19.56 -1.42 -23.67
C CYS A 158 20.09 -1.35 -25.11
N GLN A 159 19.46 -0.55 -25.96
CA GLN A 159 20.11 -0.07 -27.18
C GLN A 159 20.96 1.12 -26.77
N ASN A 160 22.28 0.89 -26.76
CA ASN A 160 23.30 1.92 -26.68
C ASN A 160 23.26 2.82 -27.93
#